data_AF-A0A3C1G194-F1
#
_entry.id   AF-A0A3C1G194-F1
#
_cell.length_a   1.000
_cell.length_b   1.000
_cell.length_c   1.000
_cell.angle_alpha   90.00
_cell.angle_beta   90.00
_cell.angle_gamma   90.00
#
_symmetry.space_group_name_H-M   'P 1'
#
loop_
_entity.id
_entity.type
_entity.pdbx_description
1 polymer ?
#
loop_
_entity_poly.entity_id
_entity_poly.type
_entity_poly.pdbx_seq_one_letter_code
_entity_poly.pdbx_strand_id
1 'polypeptide(L)'
;MLDQRNKEPVKGQYFAFNFLAVKDEPRYGQPFVKKLGCAEGEQLESAGPEGRDFYCNGQYLGTAKHFSKTGKPLKTFQYKGVVPKGYLFAIGETRDSYDSKFWGFVNKQWIIGTVAKII
;
A
#
# COMPACT_ATOMS: atom_id res chain seq x y z
N MET A 1 3.19 12.32 15.01
CA MET A 1 1.81 12.70 15.35
C MET A 1 0.89 12.31 14.21
N LEU A 2 -0.26 11.69 14.51
CA LEU A 2 -1.32 11.48 13.52
C LEU A 2 -2.17 12.76 13.45
N ASP A 3 -2.18 13.42 12.29
CA ASP A 3 -3.07 14.52 11.98
C ASP A 3 -4.32 13.99 11.26
N GLN A 4 -5.43 13.90 11.99
CA GLN A 4 -6.71 13.42 11.46
C GLN A 4 -7.48 14.48 10.65
N ARG A 5 -7.03 15.75 10.68
CA ARG A 5 -7.64 16.83 9.89
C ARG A 5 -7.11 16.81 8.46
N ASN A 6 -5.84 16.45 8.28
CA ASN A 6 -5.25 16.26 6.97
C ASN A 6 -5.44 14.82 6.47
N LYS A 7 -6.18 14.66 5.37
CA LYS A 7 -6.44 13.37 4.71
C LYS A 7 -5.86 13.26 3.30
N GLU A 8 -4.87 14.10 2.97
CA GLU A 8 -4.16 14.05 1.70
C GLU A 8 -2.72 13.55 1.90
N PRO A 9 -2.48 12.22 1.76
CA PRO A 9 -1.15 11.66 1.86
C PRO A 9 -0.23 12.21 0.77
N VAL A 10 1.00 12.53 1.17
CA VAL A 10 2.07 12.95 0.25
C VAL A 10 2.97 11.76 -0.05
N LYS A 11 3.44 11.65 -1.30
CA LYS A 11 4.33 10.55 -1.72
C LYS A 11 5.55 10.49 -0.80
N GLY A 12 5.89 9.27 -0.37
CA GLY A 12 7.00 9.05 0.57
C GLY A 12 6.70 9.39 2.04
N GLN A 13 5.50 9.89 2.37
CA GLN A 13 5.06 10.08 3.75
C GLN A 13 4.14 8.96 4.22
N TYR A 14 3.99 8.86 5.53
CA TYR A 14 3.13 7.89 6.17
C TYR A 14 1.70 8.42 6.33
N PHE A 15 0.72 7.53 6.17
CA PHE A 15 -0.69 7.82 6.41
C PHE A 15 -1.37 6.63 7.08
N ALA A 16 -2.41 6.94 7.85
CA ALA A 16 -3.24 5.97 8.54
C ALA A 16 -4.57 5.77 7.81
N PHE A 17 -5.03 4.53 7.71
CA PHE A 17 -6.30 4.18 7.08
C PHE A 17 -6.91 2.92 7.71
N ASN A 18 -8.23 2.77 7.62
CA ASN A 18 -8.91 1.53 7.98
C ASN A 18 -8.65 0.47 6.91
N PHE A 19 -8.12 -0.69 7.28
CA PHE A 19 -7.84 -1.76 6.34
C PHE A 19 -9.13 -2.45 5.90
N LEU A 20 -9.62 -2.12 4.69
CA LEU A 20 -10.87 -2.64 4.14
C LEU A 20 -10.70 -3.38 2.81
N ALA A 21 -9.46 -3.74 2.43
CA ALA A 21 -9.15 -4.33 1.13
C ALA A 21 -9.55 -5.82 1.01
N VAL A 22 -9.58 -6.56 2.12
CA VAL A 22 -9.86 -8.01 2.13
C VAL A 22 -10.82 -8.35 3.26
N LYS A 23 -12.08 -8.64 2.93
CA LYS A 23 -13.19 -8.81 3.90
C LYS A 23 -12.98 -9.94 4.91
N ASP A 24 -12.43 -11.07 4.46
CA ASP A 24 -12.25 -12.27 5.29
C ASP A 24 -10.89 -12.30 6.01
N GLU A 25 -10.15 -11.19 5.99
CA GLU A 25 -8.87 -11.08 6.67
C GLU A 25 -9.08 -10.66 8.14
N PRO A 26 -8.43 -11.32 9.13
CA PRO A 26 -8.64 -11.03 10.56
C PRO A 26 -8.46 -9.58 11.01
N ARG A 27 -7.70 -8.75 10.26
CA ARG A 27 -7.46 -7.35 10.57
C ARG A 27 -8.37 -6.42 9.77
N TYR A 28 -9.39 -6.94 9.07
CA TYR A 28 -10.39 -6.12 8.41
C TYR A 28 -11.00 -5.10 9.39
N GLY A 29 -11.07 -3.84 8.97
CA GLY A 29 -11.52 -2.72 9.78
C GLY A 29 -10.48 -2.14 10.74
N GLN A 30 -9.33 -2.80 10.94
CA GLN A 30 -8.29 -2.30 11.85
C GLN A 30 -7.45 -1.19 11.20
N PRO A 31 -6.95 -0.22 11.98
CA PRO A 31 -6.13 0.86 11.46
C PRO A 31 -4.73 0.38 11.09
N PHE A 32 -4.31 0.64 9.85
CA PHE A 32 -2.95 0.42 9.37
C PHE A 32 -2.25 1.76 9.15
N VAL A 33 -0.91 1.75 9.30
CA VAL A 33 -0.04 2.86 8.92
C VAL A 33 0.97 2.36 7.88
N LYS A 34 1.02 3.04 6.74
CA LYS A 34 1.91 2.72 5.61
C LYS A 34 2.39 3.98 4.94
N LYS A 35 3.45 3.86 4.14
CA LYS A 35 4.00 4.93 3.31
C LYS A 35 3.27 4.98 1.97
N LEU A 36 2.99 6.17 1.45
CA LEU A 36 2.43 6.32 0.10
C LEU A 36 3.52 6.00 -0.94
N GLY A 37 3.33 4.88 -1.65
CA GLY A 37 4.25 4.41 -2.69
C GLY A 37 3.87 4.89 -4.10
N CYS A 38 2.59 4.90 -4.43
CA CYS A 38 2.06 5.40 -5.71
C CYS A 38 0.69 6.05 -5.52
N ALA A 39 0.49 7.24 -6.05
CA ALA A 39 -0.74 8.02 -5.95
C ALA A 39 -1.63 7.87 -7.19
N GLU A 40 -2.89 8.30 -7.09
CA GLU A 40 -3.79 8.40 -8.25
C GLU A 40 -3.16 9.18 -9.40
N GLY A 41 -3.37 8.71 -10.64
CA GLY A 41 -2.76 9.31 -11.83
C GLY A 41 -1.31 8.91 -12.09
N GLU A 42 -0.61 8.28 -11.14
CA GLU A 42 0.73 7.74 -11.37
C GLU A 42 0.68 6.35 -12.02
N GLN A 43 1.74 5.98 -12.74
CA GLN A 43 1.87 4.69 -13.40
C GLN A 43 2.38 3.64 -12.42
N LEU A 44 1.57 2.63 -12.11
CA LEU A 44 1.96 1.47 -11.30
C LEU A 44 2.18 0.25 -12.21
N GLU A 45 3.25 -0.49 -11.95
CA GLU A 45 3.56 -1.75 -12.63
C GLU A 45 4.07 -2.80 -11.66
N SER A 46 3.47 -3.99 -11.72
CA SER A 46 4.06 -5.24 -11.23
C SER A 46 4.78 -5.93 -12.39
N ALA A 47 6.07 -6.21 -12.23
CA ALA A 47 6.94 -6.74 -13.28
C ALA A 47 7.84 -7.88 -12.77
N GLY A 48 8.74 -8.34 -13.65
CA GLY A 48 9.64 -9.46 -13.42
C GLY A 48 9.00 -10.82 -13.77
N PRO A 49 9.78 -11.93 -13.73
CA PRO A 49 9.34 -13.26 -14.19
C PRO A 49 8.04 -13.77 -13.53
N GLU A 50 7.74 -13.28 -12.33
CA GLU A 50 6.58 -13.68 -11.53
C GLU A 50 5.65 -12.50 -11.17
N GLY A 51 5.89 -11.32 -11.77
CA GLY A 51 5.09 -10.12 -11.50
C GLY A 51 5.14 -9.68 -10.04
N ARG A 52 6.28 -9.81 -9.36
CA ARG A 52 6.40 -9.53 -7.91
C ARG A 52 7.11 -8.23 -7.59
N ASP A 53 7.77 -7.64 -8.57
CA ASP A 53 8.52 -6.40 -8.39
C ASP A 53 7.62 -5.23 -8.73
N PHE A 54 7.38 -4.33 -7.77
CA PHE A 54 6.49 -3.20 -7.97
C PHE A 54 7.27 -1.92 -8.24
N TYR A 55 6.79 -1.15 -9.21
CA TYR A 55 7.36 0.12 -9.63
C TYR A 55 6.27 1.17 -9.74
N CYS A 56 6.57 2.40 -9.33
CA CYS A 56 5.72 3.56 -9.55
C CYS A 56 6.48 4.61 -10.36
N ASN A 57 5.99 4.95 -11.55
CA ASN A 57 6.70 5.81 -12.50
C ASN A 57 8.17 5.37 -12.71
N GLY A 58 8.40 4.06 -12.79
CA GLY A 58 9.74 3.46 -12.92
C GLY A 58 10.55 3.37 -11.61
N GLN A 59 10.11 4.00 -10.52
CA GLN A 59 10.79 3.89 -9.22
C GLN A 59 10.39 2.60 -8.51
N TYR A 60 11.37 1.77 -8.16
CA TYR A 60 11.15 0.53 -7.42
C TYR A 60 10.56 0.78 -6.02
N LEU A 61 9.48 0.07 -5.71
CA LEU A 61 8.75 0.14 -4.44
C LEU A 61 9.00 -1.07 -3.54
N GLY A 62 9.45 -2.21 -4.10
CA GLY A 62 9.68 -3.44 -3.36
C GLY A 62 9.13 -4.68 -4.07
N THR A 63 9.59 -5.84 -3.60
CA THR A 63 9.18 -7.16 -4.10
C THR A 63 8.20 -7.83 -3.14
N ALA A 64 7.10 -8.38 -3.65
CA ALA A 64 6.22 -9.24 -2.87
C ALA A 64 6.89 -10.59 -2.59
N LYS A 65 6.81 -11.10 -1.36
CA LYS A 65 7.31 -12.43 -1.02
C LYS A 65 6.28 -13.51 -1.31
N HIS A 66 6.73 -14.72 -1.62
CA HIS A 66 5.84 -15.86 -1.88
C HIS A 66 5.11 -16.39 -0.65
N PHE A 67 5.75 -16.34 0.52
CA PHE A 67 5.25 -16.99 1.72
C PHE A 67 5.21 -16.04 2.91
N SER A 68 4.20 -16.20 3.76
CA SER A 68 4.09 -15.53 5.05
C SER A 68 5.22 -15.98 5.99
N LYS A 69 5.33 -15.35 7.18
CA LYS A 69 6.28 -15.81 8.21
C LYS A 69 5.99 -17.23 8.70
N THR A 70 4.75 -17.71 8.52
CA THR A 70 4.29 -19.04 8.92
C THR A 70 4.27 -20.03 7.75
N GLY A 71 4.89 -19.69 6.62
CA GLY A 71 4.99 -20.57 5.45
C GLY A 71 3.73 -20.63 4.56
N LYS A 72 2.68 -19.85 4.85
CA LYS A 72 1.48 -19.83 4.02
C LYS A 72 1.73 -19.08 2.71
N PRO A 73 1.31 -19.60 1.54
CA PRO A 73 1.39 -18.88 0.29
C PRO A 73 0.67 -17.53 0.36
N LEU A 74 1.27 -16.49 -0.22
CA LEU A 74 0.69 -15.16 -0.35
C LEU A 74 0.37 -14.89 -1.81
N LYS A 75 -0.85 -14.42 -2.06
CA LYS A 75 -1.25 -13.93 -3.37
C LYS A 75 -0.66 -12.54 -3.58
N THR A 76 0.12 -12.38 -4.64
CA THR A 76 0.62 -11.08 -5.08
C THR A 76 -0.45 -10.36 -5.91
N PHE A 77 -0.60 -9.06 -5.67
CA PHE A 77 -1.43 -8.20 -6.51
C PHE A 77 -0.78 -8.00 -7.87
N GLN A 78 -1.53 -8.13 -8.97
CA GLN A 78 -1.01 -7.94 -10.33
C GLN A 78 -1.67 -6.73 -10.95
N TYR A 79 -0.86 -5.78 -11.42
CA TYR A 79 -1.35 -4.54 -11.99
C TYR A 79 -0.34 -3.86 -12.92
N LYS A 80 -0.81 -3.36 -14.06
CA LYS A 80 -0.04 -2.51 -14.96
C LYS A 80 -0.94 -1.44 -15.52
N GLY A 81 -0.77 -0.19 -15.09
CA GLY A 81 -1.68 0.88 -15.46
C GLY A 81 -1.53 2.15 -14.63
N VAL A 82 -2.40 3.12 -14.90
CA VAL A 82 -2.52 4.34 -14.11
C VAL A 82 -3.35 4.05 -12.87
N VAL A 83 -2.82 4.36 -11.68
CA VAL A 83 -3.58 4.22 -10.43
C VAL A 83 -4.90 4.99 -10.54
N PRO A 84 -6.06 4.33 -10.35
CA PRO A 84 -7.35 4.98 -10.56
C PRO A 84 -7.59 6.15 -9.62
N LYS A 85 -8.42 7.11 -10.04
CA LYS A 85 -8.86 8.23 -9.20
C LYS A 85 -9.50 7.72 -7.91
N GLY A 86 -9.14 8.33 -6.78
CA GLY A 86 -9.59 7.95 -5.45
C GLY A 86 -8.84 6.78 -4.81
N TYR A 87 -7.78 6.28 -5.44
CA TYR A 87 -7.00 5.14 -4.95
C TYR A 87 -5.52 5.48 -4.76
N LEU A 88 -4.90 4.78 -3.81
CA LEU A 88 -3.49 4.90 -3.46
C LEU A 88 -2.87 3.51 -3.35
N PHE A 89 -1.57 3.40 -3.62
CA PHE A 89 -0.77 2.20 -3.40
C PHE A 89 0.14 2.41 -2.17
N ALA A 90 -0.18 1.73 -1.07
CA ALA A 90 0.47 1.86 0.22
C ALA A 90 1.54 0.76 0.44
N ILE A 91 2.76 1.15 0.83
CA ILE A 91 3.90 0.24 1.03
C ILE A 91 4.46 0.33 2.46
N GLY A 92 5.02 -0.77 2.97
CA GLY A 92 5.86 -0.74 4.16
C GLY A 92 7.35 -0.86 3.82
N GLU A 93 8.21 -0.51 4.77
CA GLU A 93 9.66 -0.43 4.57
C GLU A 93 10.40 -1.76 4.77
N THR A 94 9.74 -2.77 5.35
CA THR A 94 10.34 -4.07 5.59
C THR A 94 9.84 -5.11 4.59
N ARG A 95 10.69 -6.09 4.28
CA ARG A 95 10.36 -7.23 3.40
C ARG A 95 9.09 -7.98 3.85
N ASP A 96 8.84 -8.03 5.15
CA ASP A 96 7.71 -8.75 5.75
C ASP A 96 6.44 -7.91 5.89
N SER A 97 6.46 -6.65 5.46
CA SER A 97 5.28 -5.80 5.49
C SER A 97 4.17 -6.41 4.64
N TYR A 98 3.09 -6.83 5.29
CA TYR A 98 1.81 -7.03 4.62
C TYR A 98 1.31 -5.63 4.22
N ASP A 99 1.29 -5.34 2.92
CA ASP A 99 0.90 -4.06 2.30
C ASP A 99 0.26 -4.26 0.90
N SER A 100 0.10 -3.18 0.13
CA SER A 100 -0.62 -3.15 -1.16
C SER A 100 -0.03 -4.10 -2.22
N LYS A 101 1.21 -4.57 -2.04
CA LYS A 101 1.78 -5.64 -2.85
C LYS A 101 0.95 -6.93 -2.83
N PHE A 102 0.13 -7.14 -1.80
CA PHE A 102 -0.72 -8.34 -1.65
C PHE A 102 -2.21 -8.07 -1.87
N TRP A 103 -2.71 -6.90 -1.45
CA TRP A 103 -4.15 -6.59 -1.50
C TRP A 103 -4.53 -5.49 -2.49
N GLY A 104 -3.57 -4.89 -3.19
CA GLY A 104 -3.82 -3.80 -4.12
C GLY A 104 -4.13 -2.48 -3.43
N PHE A 105 -5.07 -1.73 -3.98
CA PHE A 105 -5.23 -0.31 -3.64
C PHE A 105 -5.92 -0.04 -2.29
N VAL A 106 -5.58 1.11 -1.73
CA VAL A 106 -6.29 1.76 -0.61
C VAL A 106 -7.19 2.84 -1.19
N ASN A 107 -8.49 2.77 -0.90
CA ASN A 107 -9.41 3.84 -1.26
C ASN A 107 -9.19 5.06 -0.33
N LYS A 108 -9.16 6.27 -0.88
CA LYS A 108 -8.99 7.51 -0.10
C LYS A 108 -10.06 7.69 1.00
N GLN A 109 -11.25 7.12 0.82
CA GLN A 109 -12.31 7.14 1.83
C GLN A 109 -11.96 6.36 3.10
N TRP A 110 -10.97 5.46 3.04
CA TRP A 110 -10.52 4.70 4.21
C TRP A 110 -9.54 5.50 5.08
N ILE A 111 -9.07 6.67 4.62
CA ILE A 111 -8.04 7.45 5.29
C ILE A 111 -8.57 8.06 6.59
N ILE A 112 -7.82 7.77 7.66
CA ILE A 112 -8.01 8.38 8.98
C ILE A 112 -7.27 9.72 9.04
N GLY A 113 -6.01 9.76 8.58
CA GLY A 113 -5.19 10.98 8.58
C GLY A 113 -3.74 10.75 8.12
N THR A 114 -2.96 11.83 8.06
CA THR A 114 -1.53 11.80 7.71
C THR A 114 -0.64 11.77 8.95
N VAL A 115 0.58 11.25 8.82
CA VAL A 115 1.53 11.17 9.94
C VAL A 115 2.64 12.20 9.76
N ALA A 116 2.65 13.20 10.64
CA ALA A 116 3.68 14.23 10.70
C ALA A 116 4.76 13.89 11.74
N LYS A 117 6.01 14.25 11.47
CA LYS A 117 7.06 14.23 12.50
C LYS A 117 6.79 15.37 13.48
N ILE A 118 6.93 15.09 14.77
CA ILE A 118 7.03 16.14 15.78
C ILE A 118 8.52 16.46 15.83
N ILE A 119 8.86 17.71 15.51
CA ILE A 119 10.21 18.27 15.67
C ILE A 119 10.24 19.12 16.93
#